data_AF-A0A450XBR5-F1
#
_entry.id   AF-A0A450XBR5-F1
#
_cell.length_a   1.000
_cell.length_b   1.000
_cell.length_c   1.000
_cell.angle_alpha   90.00
_cell.angle_beta   90.00
_cell.angle_gamma   90.00
#
_symmetry.space_group_name_H-M   'P 1'
#
loop_
_entity.id
_entity.type
_entity.pdbx_description
1 polymer ?
#
loop_
_entity_poly.entity_id
_entity_poly.type
_entity_poly.pdbx_seq_one_letter_code
_entity_poly.pdbx_strand_id
1 'polypeptide(L)' 'NQPLATAYYMKDDLRRIWQQEDKESASFLLNDWIERAMVSGIGMLKRFANTLAAFRSGILAYYDFNRIST' A
#
# COMPACT_ATOMS: atom_id res chain seq x y z
N ASN A 1 19.18 10.13 -10.49
CA ASN A 1 17.74 10.50 -10.56
C ASN A 1 16.78 9.30 -10.51
N GLN A 2 17.16 8.09 -10.90
CA GLN A 2 16.28 6.90 -10.86
C GLN A 2 15.67 6.60 -9.46
N PRO A 3 16.41 6.64 -8.33
CA PRO A 3 15.83 6.29 -7.02
C PRO A 3 14.73 7.24 -6.56
N LEU A 4 14.81 8.51 -6.95
CA LEU A 4 13.82 9.53 -6.60
C LEU A 4 12.53 9.34 -7.40
N ALA A 5 12.64 9.06 -8.71
CA ALA A 5 11.51 8.77 -9.56
C ALA A 5 10.73 7.52 -9.08
N THR A 6 11.44 6.46 -8.69
CA THR A 6 10.82 5.26 -8.11
C THR A 6 10.10 5.55 -6.80
N ALA A 7 10.67 6.37 -5.92
CA ALA A 7 10.03 6.75 -4.66
C ALA A 7 8.74 7.57 -4.89
N TYR A 8 8.74 8.50 -5.86
CA TYR A 8 7.54 9.27 -6.21
C TYR A 8 6.43 8.39 -6.75
N TYR A 9 6.75 7.51 -7.72
CA TYR A 9 5.77 6.59 -8.27
C TYR A 9 5.17 5.68 -7.20
N MET A 10 6.00 5.09 -6.34
CA MET A 10 5.54 4.20 -5.26
C MET A 10 4.64 4.95 -4.26
N LYS A 11 4.94 6.22 -3.97
CA LYS A 11 4.08 7.04 -3.11
C LYS A 11 2.70 7.26 -3.72
N ASP A 12 2.63 7.57 -5.00
CA ASP A 12 1.35 7.79 -5.69
C ASP A 12 0.55 6.50 -5.83
N ASP A 13 1.23 5.38 -6.11
CA ASP A 13 0.61 4.07 -6.21
C ASP A 13 -0.01 3.61 -4.88
N LEU A 14 0.61 3.95 -3.75
CA LEU A 14 0.05 3.65 -2.42
C LEU A 14 -1.33 4.28 -2.20
N ARG A 15 -1.60 5.46 -2.77
CA ARG A 15 -2.90 6.13 -2.63
C ARG A 15 -4.03 5.33 -3.27
N ARG A 16 -3.70 4.46 -4.24
CA ARG A 16 -4.67 3.60 -4.93
C ARG A 16 -5.23 2.51 -4.03
N ILE A 17 -4.57 2.19 -2.90
CA ILE A 17 -5.10 1.22 -1.92
C ILE A 17 -6.50 1.63 -1.48
N TRP A 18 -6.73 2.92 -1.17
CA TRP A 18 -8.02 3.45 -0.72
C TRP A 18 -9.00 3.78 -1.86
N GLN A 19 -8.58 3.62 -3.11
CA GLN A 19 -9.42 3.82 -4.29
C GLN A 19 -10.04 2.51 -4.79
N GLN A 20 -9.68 1.38 -4.20
CA GLN A 20 -10.27 0.09 -4.57
C GLN A 20 -11.71 -0.01 -4.08
N GLU A 21 -12.53 -0.76 -4.81
CA GLU A 21 -13.96 -0.92 -4.52
C GLU A 21 -14.23 -1.78 -3.29
N ASP A 22 -13.34 -2.73 -3.01
CA ASP A 22 -13.49 -3.71 -1.94
C ASP A 22 -12.17 -4.01 -1.21
N LYS A 23 -12.32 -4.69 -0.07
CA LYS A 23 -11.20 -5.06 0.83
C LYS A 23 -10.22 -6.04 0.20
N GLU A 24 -10.68 -6.94 -0.66
CA GLU A 24 -9.84 -7.95 -1.31
C GLU A 24 -8.93 -7.28 -2.35
N SER A 25 -9.50 -6.41 -3.18
CA SER A 25 -8.78 -5.58 -4.14
C SER A 25 -7.75 -4.67 -3.45
N ALA A 26 -8.13 -4.01 -2.36
CA ALA A 26 -7.20 -3.22 -1.54
C ALA A 26 -6.08 -4.06 -0.91
N SER A 27 -6.42 -5.26 -0.44
CA SER A 27 -5.48 -6.22 0.13
C SER A 27 -4.46 -6.70 -0.91
N PHE A 28 -4.91 -7.01 -2.11
CA PHE A 28 -4.04 -7.42 -3.22
C PHE A 28 -3.05 -6.30 -3.56
N LEU A 29 -3.55 -5.07 -3.74
CA LEU A 29 -2.71 -3.93 -4.09
C LEU A 29 -1.71 -3.59 -2.97
N LEU A 30 -2.12 -3.67 -1.70
CA LEU A 30 -1.24 -3.48 -0.56
C LEU A 30 -0.10 -4.53 -0.52
N ASN A 31 -0.41 -5.80 -0.80
CA ASN A 31 0.59 -6.86 -0.84
C ASN A 31 1.57 -6.67 -2.02
N ASP A 32 1.07 -6.37 -3.22
CA ASP A 32 1.89 -6.07 -4.40
C ASP A 32 2.80 -4.86 -4.15
N TRP A 33 2.29 -3.82 -3.49
CA TRP A 33 3.08 -2.65 -3.12
C TRP A 33 4.24 -3.02 -2.17
N ILE A 34 3.97 -3.85 -1.15
CA ILE A 34 4.99 -4.33 -0.20
C ILE A 34 6.08 -5.11 -0.93
N GLU A 35 5.71 -6.02 -1.82
CA GLU A 35 6.67 -6.80 -2.61
C GLU A 35 7.55 -5.90 -3.48
N ARG A 36 6.95 -4.96 -4.22
CA ARG A 36 7.67 -3.97 -5.05
C ARG A 36 8.64 -3.13 -4.23
N ALA A 37 8.21 -2.68 -3.06
CA ALA A 37 9.04 -1.92 -2.13
C ALA A 37 10.24 -2.75 -1.64
N MET A 38 10.04 -4.05 -1.37
CA MET A 38 11.08 -4.97 -0.92
C MET A 38 12.11 -5.28 -2.01
N VAL A 39 11.69 -5.43 -3.27
CA VAL A 39 12.61 -5.69 -4.39
C VAL A 39 13.25 -4.41 -4.96
N SER A 40 12.73 -3.22 -4.65
CA SER A 40 13.24 -1.93 -5.16
C SER A 40 14.69 -1.60 -4.82
N GLY A 41 15.27 -2.26 -3.80
CA GLY A 41 16.61 -1.94 -3.29
C GLY A 41 16.69 -0.63 -2.47
N ILE A 42 15.60 0.15 -2.39
CA ILE A 42 15.58 1.46 -1.72
C ILE A 42 15.26 1.26 -0.24
N GLY A 43 16.24 1.52 0.63
CA GLY A 43 16.10 1.30 2.08
C GLY A 43 14.92 2.00 2.74
N MET A 44 14.57 3.21 2.26
CA MET A 44 13.40 3.94 2.73
C MET A 44 12.08 3.21 2.40
N LEU A 45 11.94 2.68 1.18
CA LEU A 45 10.75 1.94 0.77
C LEU A 45 10.63 0.61 1.52
N LYS A 46 11.74 -0.10 1.74
CA LYS A 46 11.76 -1.34 2.54
C LYS A 46 11.28 -1.12 3.97
N ARG A 47 11.77 -0.06 4.63
CA ARG A 47 11.32 0.30 5.99
C ARG A 47 9.83 0.61 6.00
N PHE A 48 9.35 1.34 5.00
CA PHE A 48 7.94 1.69 4.92
C PHE A 48 7.05 0.47 4.63
N ALA A 49 7.50 -0.47 3.80
CA ALA A 49 6.84 -1.74 3.55
C ALA A 49 6.66 -2.58 4.83
N ASN A 50 7.69 -2.64 5.68
CA ASN A 50 7.59 -3.31 6.98
C ASN A 50 6.52 -2.66 7.87
N THR A 51 6.44 -1.32 7.90
CA THR A 51 5.40 -0.60 8.63
C THR A 51 4.01 -0.95 8.08
N LEU A 52 3.83 -0.92 6.76
CA LEU A 52 2.55 -1.26 6.14
C LEU A 52 2.13 -2.71 6.38
N ALA A 53 3.08 -3.65 6.35
CA ALA A 53 2.83 -5.05 6.68
C ALA A 53 2.37 -5.21 8.14
N ALA A 54 3.03 -4.53 9.08
CA ALA A 54 2.67 -4.56 10.51
C ALA A 54 1.28 -3.99 10.78
N PHE A 55 0.88 -2.93 10.06
CA PHE A 55 -0.42 -2.28 10.20
C PHE A 55 -1.46 -2.71 9.14
N ARG A 56 -1.21 -3.81 8.42
CA ARG A 56 -2.06 -4.28 7.31
C ARG A 56 -3.53 -4.43 7.72
N SER A 57 -3.78 -5.03 8.88
CA SER A 57 -5.14 -5.22 9.40
C SER A 57 -5.86 -3.89 9.63
N GLY A 58 -5.17 -2.89 10.20
CA GLY A 58 -5.72 -1.56 10.45
C GLY A 58 -6.01 -0.79 9.16
N ILE A 59 -5.15 -0.90 8.16
CA ILE A 59 -5.37 -0.28 6.84
C ILE A 59 -6.62 -0.89 6.17
N LEU A 60 -6.73 -2.22 6.18
CA LEU A 60 -7.85 -2.92 5.55
C LEU A 60 -9.16 -2.80 6.33
N ALA A 61 -9.11 -2.45 7.63
CA ALA A 61 -10.30 -2.18 8.42
C ALA A 61 -11.11 -0.97 7.90
N TYR A 62 -10.49 -0.05 7.15
CA TYR A 62 -11.19 1.03 6.45
C TYR A 62 -12.38 0.55 5.61
N TYR A 63 -12.23 -0.62 4.99
CA TYR A 63 -13.24 -1.23 4.13
C TYR A 63 -14.36 -1.93 4.89
N ASP A 64 -14.15 -2.26 6.16
CA ASP A 64 -15.18 -2.86 7.01
C ASP A 64 -16.23 -1.82 7.45
N PHE A 65 -15.83 -0.54 7.55
CA PHE A 65 -16.71 0.56 8.00
C PHE A 65 -17.49 1.25 6.87
N ASN A 66 -16.99 1.28 5.64
CA ASN A 66 -17.69 1.91 4.51
C ASN A 66 -18.94 1.15 4.02
N ARG A 67 -19.23 -0.03 4.57
CA ARG A 67 -20.44 -0.81 4.26
C ARG A 67 -21.69 -0.42 5.06
N ILE A 68 -21.64 0.61 5.91
CA ILE A 68 -22.76 0.98 6.81
C ILE A 68 -23.56 2.22 6.34
N SER A 69 -23.30 2.75 5.13
CA SER A 69 -24.06 3.89 4.57
C SER A 69 -24.83 3.52 3.29
N THR A 70 -25.61 2.43 3.33
CA THR A 70 -26.71 2.17 2.38
C THR A 70 -27.97 1.87 3.18
#